data_AF-A0A3B8L5V9-F1
#
_entry.id   AF-A0A3B8L5V9-F1
#
_cell.length_a   1.000
_cell.length_b   1.000
_cell.length_c   1.000
_cell.angle_alpha   90.00
_cell.angle_beta   90.00
_cell.angle_gamma   90.00
#
_symmetry.space_group_name_H-M   'P 1'
#
loop_
_entity.id
_entity.type
_entity.pdbx_description
1 polymer ?
#
loop_
_entity_poly.entity_id
_entity_poly.type
_entity_poly.pdbx_seq_one_letter_code
_entity_poly.pdbx_strand_id
1 'polypeptide(L)'
;MSVSETPGFSNPSADSTQAAPILDTPLVLGTHELKGRLVVGTGKYANYELMRECLEASGAEVITVAIRRERLIDDDGRNILDFIDL
;
A
#
# COMPACT_ATOMS: atom_id res chain seq x y z
N MET A 1 27.31 -24.98 -48.25
CA MET A 1 27.10 -24.65 -46.83
C MET A 1 26.74 -23.17 -46.78
N SER A 2 25.60 -22.72 -47.29
CA SER A 2 24.22 -22.97 -46.83
C SER A 2 23.95 -22.33 -45.46
N VAL A 3 23.45 -21.08 -45.51
CA VAL A 3 22.43 -20.40 -44.67
C VAL A 3 22.58 -20.45 -43.13
N SER A 4 22.32 -19.42 -42.32
CA SER A 4 21.58 -18.15 -42.47
C SER A 4 21.85 -17.33 -41.21
N GLU A 5 22.07 -16.03 -41.37
CA GLU A 5 22.06 -15.04 -40.29
C GLU A 5 20.71 -15.06 -39.58
N THR A 6 20.73 -15.06 -38.25
CA THR A 6 19.52 -14.99 -37.44
C THR A 6 18.81 -13.66 -37.71
N PRO A 7 17.54 -13.64 -38.15
CA PRO A 7 16.85 -12.38 -38.37
C PRO A 7 16.73 -11.64 -37.04
N GLY A 8 17.25 -10.42 -37.02
CA GLY A 8 17.08 -9.50 -35.90
C GLY A 8 15.59 -9.31 -35.65
N PHE A 9 15.15 -9.57 -34.42
CA PHE A 9 13.90 -9.02 -33.94
C PHE A 9 14.09 -7.50 -33.79
N SER A 10 13.80 -6.76 -34.86
CA SER A 10 13.49 -5.34 -34.72
C SER A 10 12.24 -5.26 -33.85
N ASN A 11 12.41 -4.93 -32.58
CA ASN A 11 11.29 -4.59 -31.72
C ASN A 11 10.55 -3.44 -32.44
N PRO A 12 9.33 -3.66 -32.96
CA PRO A 12 8.58 -2.56 -33.53
C PRO A 12 8.41 -1.57 -32.39
N SER A 13 8.80 -0.32 -32.64
CA SER A 13 8.70 0.79 -31.71
C SER A 13 7.44 0.64 -30.88
N ALA A 14 7.63 0.20 -29.63
CA ALA A 14 6.58 0.28 -28.65
C ALA A 14 6.39 1.78 -28.49
N ASP A 15 5.36 2.26 -29.17
CA ASP A 15 4.65 3.49 -28.86
C ASP A 15 4.12 3.34 -27.42
N SER A 16 5.07 3.32 -26.49
CA SER A 16 4.83 3.51 -25.09
C SER A 16 4.95 5.00 -24.95
N THR A 17 3.84 5.68 -25.21
CA THR A 17 3.47 6.80 -24.37
C THR A 17 3.53 6.27 -22.93
N GLN A 18 4.73 6.31 -22.37
CA GLN A 18 5.00 5.94 -21.00
C GLN A 18 4.35 7.08 -20.22
N ALA A 19 3.08 6.87 -19.85
CA ALA A 19 2.43 7.71 -18.87
C ALA A 19 3.32 7.65 -17.64
N ALA A 20 4.10 8.71 -17.42
CA ALA A 20 4.87 8.88 -16.19
C ALA A 20 3.90 8.60 -15.03
N PRO A 21 4.31 7.83 -14.02
CA PRO A 21 3.41 7.54 -12.91
C PRO A 21 3.03 8.90 -12.31
N ILE A 22 1.75 9.25 -12.40
CA ILE A 22 1.19 10.51 -11.89
C ILE A 22 1.17 10.45 -10.35
N LEU A 23 2.33 10.31 -9.72
CA LEU A 23 2.45 10.24 -8.27
C LEU A 23 2.13 11.58 -7.60
N ASP A 24 2.25 12.68 -8.35
CA ASP A 24 2.02 14.04 -7.85
C ASP A 24 0.55 14.47 -7.88
N THR A 25 -0.35 13.68 -8.48
CA THR A 25 -1.78 13.98 -8.45
C THR A 25 -2.42 13.35 -7.21
N PRO A 26 -3.06 14.15 -6.33
CA PRO A 26 -3.73 13.66 -5.15
C PRO A 26 -4.78 12.59 -5.48
N LEU A 27 -4.84 11.54 -4.66
CA LEU A 27 -5.83 10.49 -4.78
C LEU A 27 -7.10 10.89 -4.04
N VAL A 28 -8.19 11.10 -4.79
CA VAL A 28 -9.50 11.43 -4.21
C VAL A 28 -10.31 10.16 -3.98
N LEU A 29 -10.69 9.90 -2.73
CA LEU A 29 -11.52 8.78 -2.30
C LEU A 29 -12.79 9.32 -1.62
N GLY A 30 -13.88 9.41 -2.38
CA GLY A 30 -15.11 10.05 -1.93
C GLY A 30 -14.89 11.53 -1.64
N THR A 31 -15.03 11.93 -0.37
CA THR A 31 -14.79 13.30 0.12
C THR A 31 -13.37 13.53 0.65
N HIS A 32 -12.52 12.51 0.64
CA HIS A 32 -11.16 12.59 1.17
C HIS A 32 -10.14 12.70 0.05
N GLU A 33 -9.13 13.55 0.23
CA GLU A 33 -8.01 13.72 -0.68
C GLU A 33 -6.73 13.23 0.03
N LEU A 34 -6.03 12.30 -0.61
CA LEU A 34 -4.83 11.64 -0.07
C LEU A 34 -3.61 12.05 -0.88
N LYS A 35 -2.50 12.33 -0.22
CA LYS A 35 -1.23 12.67 -0.87
C LYS A 35 -0.46 11.41 -1.23
N GLY A 36 -0.53 10.40 -0.39
CA GLY A 36 0.14 9.12 -0.55
C GLY A 36 -0.69 8.06 -1.28
N ARG A 37 0.00 7.02 -1.75
CA ARG A 37 -0.60 5.79 -2.30
C ARG A 37 -0.37 4.57 -1.39
N LEU A 38 0.12 4.81 -0.16
CA LEU A 38 0.39 3.78 0.83
C LEU A 38 -0.79 3.67 1.81
N VAL A 39 -1.47 2.54 1.75
CA VAL A 39 -2.52 2.16 2.72
C VAL A 39 -1.96 1.01 3.56
N VAL A 40 -2.04 1.15 4.89
CA VAL A 40 -1.51 0.16 5.82
C VAL A 40 -2.66 -0.55 6.54
N GLY A 41 -2.47 -1.80 6.94
CA GLY A 41 -3.42 -2.53 7.78
C GLY A 41 -2.78 -2.94 9.09
N THR A 42 -3.57 -3.01 10.16
CA THR A 42 -3.09 -3.32 11.53
C THR A 42 -2.89 -4.81 11.80
N GLY A 43 -2.93 -5.66 10.77
CA GLY A 43 -2.75 -7.10 10.92
C GLY A 43 -1.28 -7.54 10.96
N LYS A 44 -1.01 -8.69 11.58
CA LYS A 44 0.28 -9.42 11.54
C LYS A 44 1.48 -8.73 12.21
N TYR A 45 1.30 -7.66 12.97
CA TYR A 45 2.35 -7.13 13.83
C TYR A 45 2.59 -8.06 15.03
N ALA A 46 3.85 -8.14 15.48
CA ALA A 46 4.24 -8.99 16.60
C ALA A 46 3.68 -8.49 17.94
N ASN A 47 3.54 -7.16 18.10
CA ASN A 47 2.94 -6.50 19.26
C ASN A 47 2.42 -5.11 18.84
N TYR A 48 1.72 -4.44 19.74
CA TYR A 48 1.08 -3.14 19.48
C TYR A 48 2.09 -1.98 19.44
N GLU A 49 3.18 -2.07 20.21
CA GLU A 49 4.23 -1.06 20.24
C GLU A 49 4.95 -0.98 18.90
N LEU A 50 5.34 -2.12 18.34
CA LEU A 50 5.93 -2.23 17.01
C LEU A 50 4.96 -1.78 15.92
N MET A 51 3.67 -2.11 16.06
CA MET A 51 2.65 -1.60 15.15
C MET A 51 2.65 -0.08 15.13
N ARG A 52 2.58 0.56 16.30
CA ARG A 52 2.58 2.03 16.42
C ARG A 52 3.82 2.63 15.78
N GLU A 53 5.01 2.12 16.10
CA GLU A 53 6.28 2.59 15.51
C GLU A 53 6.30 2.42 13.99
N CYS A 54 5.82 1.29 13.46
CA CYS A 54 5.73 1.07 12.02
C CYS A 54 4.74 2.03 11.35
N LEU A 55 3.60 2.28 11.98
CA LEU A 55 2.59 3.20 11.46
C LEU A 55 3.14 4.63 11.39
N GLU A 56 3.77 5.10 12.47
CA GLU A 56 4.41 6.42 12.54
C GLU A 56 5.51 6.55 11.47
N ALA A 57 6.40 5.55 11.37
CA ALA A 57 7.48 5.55 10.38
C ALA A 57 6.96 5.46 8.93
N SER A 58 5.81 4.83 8.71
CA SER A 58 5.24 4.67 7.36
C SER A 58 4.65 5.96 6.79
N GLY A 59 4.26 6.92 7.65
CA GLY A 59 3.57 8.14 7.23
C GLY A 59 2.26 7.88 6.46
N ALA A 60 1.66 6.70 6.64
CA ALA A 60 0.46 6.32 5.93
C ALA A 60 -0.75 7.15 6.41
N GLU A 61 -1.43 7.82 5.49
CA GLU A 61 -2.62 8.61 5.78
C GLU A 61 -3.87 7.75 5.99
N VAL A 62 -3.83 6.48 5.59
CA VAL A 62 -4.96 5.56 5.69
C VAL A 62 -4.52 4.25 6.33
N ILE A 63 -5.19 3.90 7.44
CA ILE A 63 -4.95 2.69 8.21
C ILE A 63 -6.24 1.88 8.26
N THR A 64 -6.15 0.57 7.97
CA THR A 64 -7.30 -0.35 7.98
C THR A 64 -7.27 -1.22 9.23
N VAL A 65 -8.46 -1.41 9.81
CA VAL A 65 -8.67 -2.27 10.98
C VAL A 65 -9.71 -3.33 10.67
N ALA A 66 -9.47 -4.56 11.13
CA ALA A 66 -10.43 -5.66 11.00
C ALA A 66 -11.33 -5.71 12.25
N ILE A 67 -12.58 -5.25 12.13
CA ILE A 67 -13.56 -5.31 13.21
C ILE A 67 -14.23 -6.70 13.22
N ARG A 68 -14.18 -7.40 14.36
CA ARG A 68 -14.87 -8.68 14.60
C ARG A 68 -15.89 -8.51 15.72
N ARG A 69 -17.04 -9.20 15.63
CA ARG A 69 -18.14 -9.07 16.61
C ARG A 69 -17.73 -9.49 18.02
N GLU A 70 -16.82 -10.45 18.12
CA GLU A 70 -16.41 -11.08 19.38
C GLU A 70 -15.07 -10.58 19.93
N ARG A 71 -14.39 -9.63 19.28
CA ARG A 71 -13.01 -9.26 19.66
C ARG A 71 -12.70 -7.79 19.40
N LEU A 72 -13.40 -6.91 20.10
CA LEU A 72 -13.01 -5.50 20.28
C LEU A 72 -12.04 -5.32 21.46
N ILE A 73 -11.92 -6.35 22.29
CA ILE A 73 -11.19 -6.38 23.54
C ILE A 73 -10.35 -7.66 23.48
N ASP A 74 -9.03 -7.56 23.68
CA ASP A 74 -8.17 -8.74 23.79
C ASP A 74 -8.38 -9.45 25.15
N ASP A 75 -7.80 -10.62 25.36
CA ASP A 75 -7.93 -11.37 26.63
C ASP A 75 -7.49 -10.54 27.87
N ASP A 76 -6.63 -9.54 27.65
CA ASP A 76 -6.15 -8.55 28.64
C ASP A 76 -7.03 -7.28 28.77
N GLY A 77 -8.18 -7.19 28.11
CA GLY A 77 -9.08 -6.03 28.27
C GLY A 77 -8.73 -4.80 27.42
N ARG A 78 -7.70 -4.87 26.58
CA ARG A 78 -7.19 -3.72 25.80
C ARG A 78 -7.93 -3.55 24.47
N ASN A 79 -8.29 -2.32 24.11
CA ASN A 79 -8.93 -2.00 22.85
C ASN A 79 -7.89 -1.61 21.79
N ILE A 80 -7.98 -2.19 20.59
CA ILE A 80 -7.08 -1.86 19.49
C ILE A 80 -7.17 -0.40 19.04
N LEU A 81 -8.32 0.25 19.26
CA LEU A 81 -8.56 1.65 18.94
C LEU A 81 -7.71 2.59 19.81
N ASP A 82 -7.24 2.16 20.98
CA ASP A 82 -6.38 2.98 21.85
C ASP A 82 -4.97 3.17 21.27
N PHE A 83 -4.59 2.38 20.26
CA PHE A 83 -3.26 2.37 19.65
C PHE A 83 -3.22 3.02 18.26
N ILE A 84 -4.32 3.65 17.83
CA ILE A 84 -4.44 4.31 16.54
C ILE A 84 -4.86 5.76 16.79
N ASP A 85 -4.10 6.72 16.27
CA ASP A 85 -4.50 8.13 16.29
C ASP A 85 -5.69 8.33 15.33
N LEU A 86 -6.79 8.87 15.87
CA LEU A 86 -8.05 9.16 15.16
C LEU A 86 -8.11 10.60 14.61
#